data_AF-A0A1I7XVR7-F1
#
_entry.id   AF-A0A1I7XVR7-F1
#
_cell.length_a   1.000
_cell.length_b   1.000
_cell.length_c   1.000
_cell.angle_alpha   90.00
_cell.angle_beta   90.00
_cell.angle_gamma   90.00
#
_symmetry.space_group_name_H-M   'P 1'
#
loop_
_entity.id
_entity.type
_entity.pdbx_description
1 polymer ?
#
loop_
_entity_poly.entity_id
_entity_poly.type
_entity_poly.pdbx_seq_one_letter_code
_entity_poly.pdbx_strand_id
1 'polypeptide(L)'
;MAEWFMEGVIDRIQGNDATVQALLAVADLYLIPNMNPDGAAAGHLRTNARGKDLNRAWQDANIEHTPEVLFAQQQMKLYGVDLFLDAHGDEEIPHVFTAGCEGNPGYTDRIAALEERFRSTLCSVTRDFQTTHGYPRSKPGQANMTLACNAVGQAHDCLSLTLEMPFKDHDDAPDAVTGWSGER
;
A
#
# COMPACT_ATOMS: atom_id res chain seq x y z
N MET A 1 -7.85 8.57 -4.08
CA MET A 1 -6.40 8.79 -4.07
C MET A 1 -5.63 7.56 -4.51
N ALA A 2 -5.90 6.35 -4.00
CA ALA A 2 -5.09 5.16 -4.34
C ALA A 2 -4.96 4.88 -5.86
N GLU A 3 -6.07 4.91 -6.62
CA GLU A 3 -6.01 4.70 -8.07
C GLU A 3 -5.37 5.89 -8.83
N TRP A 4 -5.49 7.12 -8.32
CA TRP A 4 -4.76 8.29 -8.84
C TRP A 4 -3.25 8.17 -8.63
N PHE A 5 -2.83 7.69 -7.46
CA PHE A 5 -1.43 7.34 -7.20
C PHE A 5 -0.94 6.28 -8.21
N MET A 6 -1.74 5.27 -8.49
CA MET A 6 -1.41 4.25 -9.49
C MET A 6 -1.32 4.81 -10.91
N GLU A 7 -2.18 5.78 -11.27
CA GLU A 7 -2.09 6.51 -12.54
C GLU A 7 -0.72 7.20 -12.66
N GLY A 8 -0.31 7.99 -11.67
CA GLY A 8 0.98 8.67 -11.67
C GLY A 8 2.19 7.70 -11.71
N VAL A 9 2.09 6.55 -11.03
CA VAL A 9 3.10 5.48 -11.12
C VAL A 9 3.20 4.93 -12.55
N ILE A 10 2.07 4.62 -13.17
CA ILE A 10 2.02 4.08 -14.53
C ILE A 10 2.52 5.10 -15.54
N ASP A 11 2.11 6.36 -15.43
CA ASP A 11 2.56 7.45 -16.30
C ASP A 11 4.08 7.62 -16.24
N ARG A 12 4.67 7.57 -15.04
CA ARG A 12 6.12 7.63 -14.88
C ARG A 12 6.81 6.43 -15.52
N ILE A 13 6.26 5.23 -15.36
CA ILE A 13 6.79 4.02 -15.99
C ILE A 13 6.76 4.16 -17.52
N GLN A 14 5.66 4.67 -18.09
CA GLN A 14 5.52 4.91 -19.53
C GLN A 14 6.50 5.99 -20.04
N GLY A 15 6.81 6.99 -19.21
CA GLY A 15 7.84 7.99 -19.51
C GLY A 15 9.24 7.38 -19.67
N ASN A 16 9.50 6.23 -19.05
CA ASN A 16 10.71 5.41 -19.21
C ASN A 16 12.02 6.20 -19.07
N ASP A 17 12.09 7.06 -18.04
CA ASP A 17 13.29 7.82 -17.68
C ASP A 17 14.45 6.91 -17.23
N ALA A 18 15.65 7.48 -17.02
CA ALA A 18 16.82 6.70 -16.64
C ALA A 18 16.65 5.94 -15.29
N THR A 19 15.86 6.48 -14.36
CA THR A 19 15.55 5.83 -13.08
C THR A 19 14.63 4.63 -13.30
N VAL A 20 13.59 4.78 -14.12
CA VAL A 20 12.68 3.70 -14.50
C VAL A 20 13.43 2.60 -15.26
N GLN A 21 14.30 2.94 -16.21
CA GLN A 21 15.11 1.96 -16.94
C GLN A 21 16.02 1.17 -16.00
N ALA A 22 16.65 1.84 -15.03
CA ALA A 22 17.48 1.18 -14.03
C ALA A 22 16.66 0.24 -13.11
N LEU A 23 15.44 0.63 -12.75
CA LEU A 23 14.52 -0.21 -11.99
C LEU A 23 14.09 -1.44 -12.79
N LEU A 24 13.64 -1.26 -14.03
CA LEU A 24 13.17 -2.35 -14.90
C LEU A 24 14.28 -3.29 -15.36
N ALA A 25 15.55 -2.88 -15.22
CA ALA A 25 16.69 -3.77 -15.45
C ALA A 25 16.89 -4.80 -14.32
N VAL A 26 16.29 -4.58 -13.14
CA VAL A 26 16.49 -5.43 -11.95
C VAL A 26 15.20 -5.92 -11.30
N ALA A 27 14.04 -5.42 -11.72
CA ALA A 27 12.75 -5.78 -11.15
C ALA A 27 11.63 -5.74 -12.20
N ASP A 28 10.70 -6.68 -12.10
CA ASP A 28 9.41 -6.62 -12.78
C ASP A 28 8.38 -5.96 -11.85
N LEU A 29 7.50 -5.12 -12.40
CA LEU A 29 6.46 -4.43 -11.65
C LEU A 29 5.10 -5.10 -11.90
N TYR A 30 4.49 -5.64 -10.83
CA TYR A 30 3.14 -6.21 -10.86
C TYR A 30 2.16 -5.22 -10.23
N LEU A 31 1.30 -4.62 -11.05
CA LEU A 31 0.43 -3.53 -10.66
C LEU A 31 -1.04 -3.96 -10.75
N ILE A 32 -1.80 -3.74 -9.68
CA ILE A 32 -3.27 -3.85 -9.69
C ILE A 32 -3.82 -2.44 -9.39
N PRO A 33 -4.17 -1.64 -10.42
CA PRO A 33 -4.62 -0.27 -10.21
C PRO A 33 -5.88 -0.15 -9.36
N ASN A 34 -6.80 -1.12 -9.49
CA ASN A 34 -8.05 -1.15 -8.74
C ASN A 34 -8.35 -2.56 -8.24
N MET A 35 -8.25 -2.75 -6.92
CA MET A 35 -8.55 -4.02 -6.24
C MET A 35 -10.06 -4.25 -6.05
N ASN A 36 -10.91 -3.23 -6.17
CA ASN A 36 -12.34 -3.30 -5.88
C ASN A 36 -13.18 -2.54 -6.93
N PRO A 37 -13.17 -2.99 -8.20
CA PRO A 37 -13.90 -2.30 -9.26
C PRO A 37 -15.41 -2.24 -9.01
N ASP A 38 -15.99 -3.31 -8.44
CA ASP A 38 -17.41 -3.37 -8.11
C ASP A 38 -17.79 -2.35 -7.03
N GLY A 39 -17.01 -2.27 -5.95
CA GLY A 39 -17.23 -1.30 -4.89
C GLY A 39 -17.08 0.14 -5.38
N ALA A 40 -16.08 0.40 -6.22
CA ALA A 40 -15.87 1.71 -6.84
C ALA A 40 -17.07 2.13 -7.71
N ALA A 41 -17.53 1.25 -8.61
CA ALA A 41 -18.68 1.51 -9.47
C ALA A 41 -19.99 1.72 -8.68
N ALA A 42 -20.14 1.03 -7.54
CA ALA A 42 -21.29 1.15 -6.65
C ALA A 42 -21.23 2.35 -5.68
N GLY A 43 -20.12 3.09 -5.63
CA GLY A 43 -19.93 4.20 -4.68
C GLY A 43 -19.75 3.74 -3.23
N HIS A 44 -19.25 2.52 -3.01
CA HIS A 44 -18.92 2.02 -1.69
C HIS A 44 -17.63 2.65 -1.15
N LEU A 45 -17.61 2.95 0.15
CA LEU A 45 -16.39 3.40 0.81
C LEU A 45 -15.39 2.26 1.04
N ARG A 46 -15.86 1.10 1.52
CA ARG A 46 -14.99 0.11 2.18
C ARG A 46 -15.16 -1.35 1.74
N THR A 47 -16.22 -1.67 1.00
CA THR A 47 -16.59 -3.07 0.73
C THR A 47 -16.77 -3.35 -0.75
N ASN A 48 -16.54 -4.61 -1.15
CA ASN A 48 -16.92 -5.08 -2.49
C ASN A 48 -18.44 -5.27 -2.64
N ALA A 49 -18.91 -5.73 -3.80
CA ALA A 49 -20.33 -5.98 -4.04
C ALA A 49 -20.96 -7.02 -3.10
N ARG A 50 -20.16 -7.86 -2.43
CA ARG A 50 -20.60 -8.82 -1.42
C ARG A 50 -20.54 -8.29 0.01
N GLY A 51 -20.27 -7.00 0.19
CA GLY A 51 -20.18 -6.39 1.51
C GLY A 51 -18.94 -6.82 2.31
N LYS A 52 -17.90 -7.34 1.64
CA LYS A 52 -16.65 -7.76 2.29
C LYS A 52 -15.64 -6.63 2.29
N ASP A 53 -15.02 -6.38 3.45
CA ASP A 53 -13.80 -5.58 3.55
C ASP A 53 -12.65 -6.43 3.01
N LEU A 54 -12.14 -6.09 1.83
CA LEU A 54 -11.09 -6.86 1.16
C LEU A 54 -9.78 -6.86 1.96
N ASN A 55 -9.50 -5.81 2.74
CA ASN A 55 -8.33 -5.74 3.60
C ASN A 55 -8.52 -6.47 4.95
N ARG A 56 -9.52 -7.36 5.03
CA ARG A 56 -9.73 -8.32 6.12
C ARG A 56 -9.82 -9.76 5.62
N ALA A 57 -9.58 -10.01 4.33
CA ALA A 57 -9.82 -11.30 3.70
C ALA A 57 -8.53 -12.06 3.34
N TRP A 58 -7.36 -11.58 3.78
CA TRP A 58 -6.08 -12.15 3.33
C TRP A 58 -5.69 -13.49 3.99
N GLN A 59 -6.51 -14.02 4.90
CA GLN A 59 -6.33 -15.37 5.46
C GLN A 59 -7.34 -16.40 4.93
N ASP A 60 -8.46 -15.95 4.39
CA ASP A 60 -9.61 -16.78 4.02
C ASP A 60 -10.24 -16.39 2.66
N ALA A 61 -9.44 -15.77 1.79
CA ALA A 61 -9.86 -15.35 0.46
C ALA A 61 -10.44 -16.53 -0.34
N ASN A 62 -11.58 -16.29 -0.98
CA ASN A 62 -12.29 -17.34 -1.73
C ASN A 62 -13.05 -16.76 -2.92
N ILE A 63 -13.33 -17.63 -3.90
CA ILE A 63 -13.95 -17.24 -5.17
C ILE A 63 -15.36 -16.66 -5.03
N GLU A 64 -16.10 -17.04 -3.99
CA GLU A 64 -17.50 -16.63 -3.82
C GLU A 64 -17.63 -15.23 -3.22
N HIS A 65 -16.76 -14.88 -2.26
CA HIS A 65 -16.89 -13.68 -1.45
C HIS A 65 -15.82 -12.62 -1.71
N THR A 66 -14.58 -13.05 -1.98
CA THR A 66 -13.42 -12.16 -2.15
C THR A 66 -12.49 -12.66 -3.27
N PRO A 67 -13.04 -12.89 -4.49
CA PRO A 67 -12.26 -13.36 -5.63
C PRO A 67 -11.12 -12.40 -6.02
N GLU A 68 -11.24 -11.12 -5.70
CA GLU A 68 -10.27 -10.07 -5.97
C GLU A 68 -8.97 -10.31 -5.19
N VAL A 69 -9.10 -10.57 -3.88
CA VAL A 69 -7.96 -10.90 -3.00
C VAL A 69 -7.40 -12.27 -3.37
N LEU A 70 -8.26 -13.25 -3.67
CA LEU A 70 -7.81 -14.58 -4.09
C LEU A 70 -6.97 -14.51 -5.37
N PHE A 71 -7.39 -13.72 -6.36
CA PHE A 71 -6.63 -13.50 -7.59
C PHE A 71 -5.24 -12.93 -7.30
N ALA A 72 -5.15 -11.85 -6.51
CA ALA A 72 -3.88 -11.24 -6.13
C ALA A 72 -2.95 -12.24 -5.43
N GLN A 73 -3.46 -13.00 -4.46
CA GLN A 73 -2.69 -14.02 -3.76
C GLN A 73 -2.19 -15.13 -4.70
N GLN A 74 -3.00 -15.56 -5.66
CA GLN A 74 -2.59 -16.57 -6.64
C GLN A 74 -1.45 -16.05 -7.54
N GLN A 75 -1.50 -14.77 -7.95
CA GLN A 75 -0.40 -14.18 -8.73
C GLN A 75 0.87 -14.05 -7.88
N MET A 76 0.77 -13.56 -6.64
CA MET A 76 1.91 -13.46 -5.72
C MET A 76 2.56 -14.82 -5.42
N LYS A 77 1.75 -15.88 -5.30
CA LYS A 77 2.26 -17.25 -5.12
C LYS A 77 2.98 -17.77 -6.36
N LEU A 78 2.53 -17.37 -7.56
CA LEU A 78 3.13 -17.80 -8.82
C LEU A 78 4.48 -17.12 -9.08
N TYR A 79 4.57 -15.82 -8.80
CA TYR A 79 5.72 -14.99 -9.19
C TYR A 79 6.68 -14.68 -8.04
N GLY A 80 6.23 -14.79 -6.79
CA GLY A 80 6.98 -14.29 -5.62
C GLY A 80 6.74 -12.80 -5.37
N VAL A 81 7.24 -12.30 -4.24
CA VAL A 81 7.12 -10.89 -3.83
C VAL A 81 8.38 -10.48 -3.07
N ASP A 82 9.10 -9.48 -3.58
CA ASP A 82 10.28 -8.90 -2.91
C ASP A 82 9.99 -7.55 -2.24
N LEU A 83 8.94 -6.86 -2.70
CA LEU A 83 8.41 -5.62 -2.14
C LEU A 83 6.90 -5.57 -2.37
N PHE A 84 6.14 -5.20 -1.34
CA PHE A 84 4.69 -5.02 -1.40
C PHE A 84 4.29 -3.64 -0.89
N LEU A 85 3.48 -2.93 -1.68
CA LEU A 85 2.87 -1.65 -1.33
C LEU A 85 1.36 -1.74 -1.52
N ASP A 86 0.63 -1.51 -0.45
CA ASP A 86 -0.84 -1.46 -0.42
C ASP A 86 -1.27 -0.01 -0.26
N ALA A 87 -1.75 0.62 -1.33
CA ALA A 87 -2.10 2.05 -1.33
C ALA A 87 -3.56 2.27 -0.90
N HIS A 88 -3.75 3.12 0.12
CA HIS A 88 -5.03 3.43 0.77
C HIS A 88 -5.20 4.93 0.94
N GLY A 89 -6.35 5.31 1.50
CA GLY A 89 -6.56 6.64 2.02
C GLY A 89 -7.15 6.62 3.41
N ASP A 90 -6.69 7.53 4.26
CA ASP A 90 -7.12 7.65 5.65
C ASP A 90 -8.03 8.86 5.84
N GLU A 91 -9.19 8.63 6.47
CA GLU A 91 -10.22 9.66 6.67
C GLU A 91 -9.90 10.62 7.83
N GLU A 92 -9.02 10.22 8.76
CA GLU A 92 -8.80 10.94 10.02
C GLU A 92 -7.50 11.73 10.04
N ILE A 93 -6.39 11.12 9.63
CA ILE A 93 -5.02 11.63 9.75
C ILE A 93 -4.69 12.50 8.53
N PRO A 94 -4.46 13.81 8.70
CA PRO A 94 -4.15 14.73 7.60
C PRO A 94 -2.67 14.67 7.21
N HIS A 95 -2.13 13.47 7.02
CA HIS A 95 -0.73 13.24 6.66
C HIS A 95 -0.61 12.02 5.75
N VAL A 96 0.37 12.03 4.84
CA VAL A 96 0.79 10.79 4.17
C VAL A 96 1.74 10.04 5.10
N PHE A 97 1.51 8.74 5.27
CA PHE A 97 2.37 7.89 6.10
C PHE A 97 2.39 6.44 5.60
N THR A 98 3.28 5.63 6.18
CA THR A 98 3.22 4.18 5.99
C THR A 98 3.03 3.43 7.30
N ALA A 99 2.22 2.39 7.26
CA ALA A 99 2.13 1.37 8.30
C ALA A 99 2.91 0.12 7.85
N GLY A 100 3.86 -0.30 8.69
CA GLY A 100 4.69 -1.47 8.43
C GLY A 100 4.06 -2.75 8.95
N CYS A 101 4.86 -3.82 8.95
CA CYS A 101 4.44 -5.13 9.45
C CYS A 101 5.22 -5.52 10.72
N GLU A 102 5.63 -4.54 11.55
CA GLU A 102 6.43 -4.78 12.75
C GLU A 102 5.78 -5.69 13.81
N GLY A 103 4.47 -5.87 13.73
CA GLY A 103 3.74 -6.82 14.58
C GLY A 103 3.80 -8.26 14.10
N ASN A 104 4.34 -8.55 12.92
CA ASN A 104 4.37 -9.90 12.37
C ASN A 104 5.27 -10.83 13.19
N PRO A 105 4.88 -12.11 13.39
CA PRO A 105 5.75 -13.09 14.04
C PRO A 105 7.11 -13.29 13.38
N GLY A 106 7.18 -13.16 12.05
CA GLY A 106 8.40 -13.28 11.25
C GLY A 106 9.15 -11.98 11.03
N TYR A 107 8.82 -10.91 11.74
CA TYR A 107 9.51 -9.63 11.59
C TYR A 107 10.97 -9.71 12.07
N THR A 108 11.90 -9.16 11.30
CA THR A 108 13.35 -9.25 11.57
C THR A 108 14.03 -7.89 11.48
N ASP A 109 15.24 -7.79 12.03
CA ASP A 109 16.09 -6.59 11.90
C ASP A 109 16.35 -6.21 10.43
N ARG A 110 16.38 -7.20 9.53
CA ARG A 110 16.50 -6.97 8.09
C ARG A 110 15.29 -6.20 7.55
N ILE A 111 14.07 -6.65 7.87
CA ILE A 111 12.84 -5.96 7.45
C ILE A 111 12.77 -4.56 8.07
N ALA A 112 13.12 -4.42 9.35
CA ALA A 112 13.18 -3.11 10.01
C ALA A 112 14.13 -2.13 9.33
N ALA A 113 15.31 -2.60 8.92
CA ALA A 113 16.27 -1.77 8.18
C ALA A 113 15.75 -1.38 6.79
N LEU A 114 15.01 -2.27 6.11
CA LEU A 114 14.38 -1.97 4.83
C LEU A 114 13.25 -0.93 4.97
N GLU A 115 12.42 -1.06 6.01
CA GLU A 115 11.37 -0.08 6.32
C GLU A 115 11.96 1.31 6.58
N GLU A 116 12.99 1.39 7.42
CA GLU A 116 13.66 2.67 7.75
C GLU A 116 14.30 3.30 6.50
N ARG A 117 14.98 2.48 5.68
CA ARG A 117 15.55 2.94 4.42
C ARG A 117 14.49 3.46 3.46
N PHE A 118 13.36 2.77 3.33
CA PHE A 118 12.26 3.21 2.48
C PHE A 118 11.72 4.55 2.95
N ARG A 119 11.39 4.68 4.23
CA ARG A 119 10.82 5.89 4.83
C ARG A 119 11.76 7.08 4.73
N SER A 120 13.03 6.91 5.11
CA SER A 120 14.04 7.98 5.02
C SER A 120 14.30 8.43 3.58
N THR A 121 14.33 7.48 2.63
CA THR A 121 14.45 7.81 1.20
C THR A 121 13.23 8.60 0.74
N LEU A 122 12.02 8.19 1.11
CA LEU A 122 10.79 8.85 0.68
C LEU A 122 10.70 10.28 1.22
N CYS A 123 11.03 10.50 2.50
CA CYS A 123 11.16 11.85 3.08
C CYS A 123 12.20 12.72 2.34
N SER A 124 13.22 12.12 1.73
CA SER A 124 14.26 12.89 1.01
C SER A 124 13.84 13.31 -0.40
N VAL A 125 12.87 12.63 -1.01
CA VAL A 125 12.45 12.85 -2.41
C VAL A 125 11.13 13.57 -2.55
N THR A 126 10.28 13.56 -1.51
CA THR A 126 9.04 14.31 -1.48
C THR A 126 8.86 15.00 -0.14
N ARG A 127 8.30 16.21 -0.18
CA ARG A 127 7.85 16.93 1.02
C ARG A 127 6.53 16.38 1.57
N ASP A 128 5.81 15.62 0.75
CA ASP A 128 4.45 15.17 1.05
C ASP A 128 4.42 13.89 1.88
N PHE A 129 5.56 13.36 2.32
CA PHE A 129 5.67 12.16 3.15
C PHE A 129 6.38 12.44 4.46
N GLN A 130 5.91 11.80 5.54
CA GLN A 130 6.45 11.96 6.88
C GLN A 130 6.39 10.65 7.70
N THR A 131 7.04 10.64 8.87
CA THR A 131 7.18 9.46 9.74
C THR A 131 6.77 9.67 11.20
N THR A 132 6.25 10.85 11.53
CA THR A 132 5.85 11.25 12.88
C THR A 132 4.40 10.86 13.20
N HIS A 133 3.48 11.10 12.27
CA HIS A 133 2.05 10.83 12.37
C HIS A 133 1.70 9.53 11.62
N GLY A 134 0.78 8.74 12.19
CA GLY A 134 0.34 7.48 11.61
C GLY A 134 -0.30 6.59 12.67
N TYR A 135 -0.63 5.35 12.30
CA TYR A 135 -1.20 4.40 13.24
C TYR A 135 -0.23 4.02 14.36
N PRO A 136 -0.73 3.70 15.57
CA PRO A 136 0.08 3.09 16.61
C PRO A 136 0.73 1.80 16.10
N ARG A 137 2.03 1.64 16.38
CA ARG A 137 2.75 0.43 16.00
C ARG A 137 2.22 -0.79 16.75
N SER A 138 2.13 -1.92 16.03
CA SER A 138 1.72 -3.19 16.62
C SER A 138 2.83 -3.74 17.54
N LYS A 139 2.43 -4.45 18.59
CA LYS A 139 3.40 -5.18 19.43
C LYS A 139 3.96 -6.38 18.66
N PRO A 140 5.20 -6.81 18.93
CA PRO A 140 5.78 -7.98 18.28
C PRO A 140 4.89 -9.22 18.41
N GLY A 141 4.64 -9.90 17.29
CA GLY A 141 3.79 -11.08 17.20
C GLY A 141 2.28 -10.83 17.37
N GLN A 142 1.82 -9.58 17.39
CA GLN A 142 0.41 -9.20 17.59
C GLN A 142 -0.23 -8.55 16.35
N ALA A 143 0.41 -8.66 15.17
CA ALA A 143 -0.18 -8.18 13.92
C ALA A 143 -1.50 -8.90 13.60
N ASN A 144 -2.45 -8.15 13.05
CA ASN A 144 -3.65 -8.73 12.46
C ASN A 144 -3.30 -9.29 11.06
N MET A 145 -3.17 -10.61 10.97
CA MET A 145 -2.79 -11.31 9.73
C MET A 145 -3.86 -11.28 8.64
N THR A 146 -5.05 -10.75 8.91
CA THR A 146 -6.10 -10.57 7.89
C THR A 146 -5.87 -9.36 6.98
N LEU A 147 -4.95 -8.46 7.36
CA LEU A 147 -4.48 -7.32 6.56
C LEU A 147 -3.50 -7.76 5.48
N ALA A 148 -3.58 -7.13 4.31
CA ALA A 148 -2.68 -7.36 3.18
C ALA A 148 -1.21 -7.23 3.57
N CYS A 149 -0.83 -6.06 4.11
CA CYS A 149 0.54 -5.75 4.48
C CYS A 149 1.15 -6.83 5.41
N ASN A 150 0.40 -7.25 6.44
CA ASN A 150 0.87 -8.27 7.36
C ASN A 150 0.94 -9.65 6.70
N ALA A 151 -0.11 -10.06 5.99
CA ALA A 151 -0.19 -11.36 5.33
C ALA A 151 0.95 -11.56 4.32
N VAL A 152 1.16 -10.57 3.45
CA VAL A 152 2.17 -10.63 2.38
C VAL A 152 3.58 -10.56 2.97
N GLY A 153 3.84 -9.63 3.88
CA GLY A 153 5.14 -9.50 4.55
C GLY A 153 5.56 -10.79 5.26
N GLN A 154 4.62 -11.45 5.93
CA GLN A 154 4.87 -12.73 6.60
C GLN A 154 5.06 -13.89 5.64
N ALA A 155 4.27 -13.97 4.57
CA ALA A 155 4.28 -15.10 3.64
C ALA A 155 5.53 -15.10 2.75
N HIS A 156 6.06 -13.91 2.43
CA HIS A 156 7.15 -13.74 1.47
C HIS A 156 8.46 -13.25 2.09
N ASP A 157 8.50 -12.95 3.41
CA ASP A 157 9.67 -12.36 4.07
C ASP A 157 10.19 -11.14 3.28
N CYS A 158 9.29 -10.19 3.02
CA CYS A 158 9.56 -9.03 2.16
C CYS A 158 9.27 -7.71 2.85
N LEU A 159 9.81 -6.61 2.31
CA LEU A 159 9.38 -5.27 2.71
C LEU A 159 7.91 -5.11 2.30
N SER A 160 7.04 -4.87 3.27
CA SER A 160 5.60 -4.80 3.07
C SER A 160 5.05 -3.61 3.83
N LEU A 161 4.37 -2.71 3.13
CA LEU A 161 3.91 -1.43 3.66
C LEU A 161 2.50 -1.13 3.17
N THR A 162 1.66 -0.62 4.06
CA THR A 162 0.45 0.12 3.67
C THR A 162 0.81 1.59 3.55
N LEU A 163 0.58 2.21 2.39
CA LEU A 163 0.73 3.65 2.16
C LEU A 163 -0.64 4.30 2.36
N GLU A 164 -0.73 5.24 3.28
CA GLU A 164 -1.95 5.98 3.57
C GLU A 164 -1.81 7.43 3.09
N MET A 165 -2.79 7.90 2.30
CA MET A 165 -2.90 9.28 1.84
C MET A 165 -4.14 9.94 2.43
N PRO A 166 -4.09 11.21 2.84
CA PRO A 166 -5.21 11.83 3.54
C PRO A 166 -6.40 12.09 2.61
N PHE A 167 -7.63 11.86 3.10
CA PHE A 167 -8.84 12.43 2.47
C PHE A 167 -8.96 13.94 2.68
N LYS A 168 -8.26 14.48 3.68
CA LYS A 168 -8.24 15.91 4.03
C LYS A 168 -7.19 16.65 3.20
N ASP A 169 -6.07 16.97 3.81
CA ASP A 169 -4.89 17.58 3.22
C ASP A 169 -3.66 16.97 3.92
N HIS A 170 -2.46 17.33 3.48
CA HIS A 170 -1.22 17.05 4.18
C HIS A 170 -0.76 18.28 4.97
N ASP A 171 -0.90 18.22 6.31
CA ASP A 171 -0.68 19.38 7.19
C ASP A 171 0.77 19.92 7.17
N ASP A 172 1.77 19.10 6.81
CA ASP A 172 3.16 19.56 6.67
C ASP A 172 3.40 20.35 5.35
N ALA A 173 2.51 20.20 4.35
CA ALA A 173 2.55 20.91 3.09
C ALA A 173 1.12 21.18 2.55
N PRO A 174 0.35 22.07 3.21
CA PRO A 174 -1.06 22.24 2.89
C PRO A 174 -1.29 22.99 1.57
N ASP A 175 -2.39 22.66 0.89
CA ASP A 175 -2.93 23.39 -0.25
C ASP A 175 -4.35 23.87 0.07
N ALA A 176 -4.50 25.15 0.37
CA ALA A 176 -5.80 25.74 0.72
C ALA A 176 -6.83 25.75 -0.41
N VAL A 177 -6.42 25.51 -1.67
CA VAL A 177 -7.32 25.49 -2.83
C VAL A 177 -7.85 24.09 -3.06
N THR A 178 -6.97 23.09 -3.04
CA THR A 178 -7.33 21.72 -3.45
C THR A 178 -7.35 20.70 -2.31
N GLY A 179 -6.68 20.97 -1.20
CA GLY A 179 -6.38 19.97 -0.19
C GLY A 179 -5.46 18.87 -0.74
N TRP A 180 -5.67 17.63 -0.30
CA TRP A 180 -5.12 16.47 -1.01
C TRP A 180 -5.93 16.23 -2.29
N SER A 181 -5.24 15.97 -3.40
CA SER A 181 -5.89 15.86 -4.72
C SER A 181 -5.31 14.68 -5.52
N GLY A 182 -5.88 14.41 -6.69
CA GLY A 182 -5.38 13.36 -7.57
C GLY A 182 -4.04 13.70 -8.24
N GLU A 183 -3.71 14.98 -8.38
CA GLU A 183 -2.43 15.44 -8.95
C GLU A 183 -1.26 15.30 -7.97
N ARG A 184 -1.55 15.27 -6.66
CA ARG A 184 -0.56 15.24 -5.58
C ARG A 184 -0.09 13.84 -5.20
#